data_AF-Q8TRY5-F1
#
_entry.id   AF-Q8TRY5-F1
#
_cell.length_a   1.000
_cell.length_b   1.000
_cell.length_c   1.000
_cell.angle_alpha   90.00
_cell.angle_beta   90.00
_cell.angle_gamma   90.00
#
_symmetry.space_group_name_H-M   'P 1'
#
loop_
_entity.id
_entity.type
_entity.pdbx_description
1 polymer ?
#
loop_
_entity_poly.entity_id
_entity_poly.type
_entity_poly.pdbx_seq_one_letter_code
_entity_poly.pdbx_strand_id
1 'polypeptide(L)'
;MKKMEKMGLFILASNVISLSPEEMLKYYKGQDNVEKGFSFLKSDTFSISKVYLKNKKRIEALTMIMVLSLMIYSIAEWKLWTKLDEENETAPDQKGKPTKRPTMRWIFFNFQGITELISQNEGQMKSEILNMEEIHWMILRLMGKKYENVYL
;
A
#
# COMPACT_ATOMS: atom_id res chain seq x y z
N MET A 1 -41.37 -7.23 -29.22
CA MET A 1 -40.33 -8.12 -28.64
C MET A 1 -39.20 -7.25 -28.10
N LYS A 2 -39.06 -7.13 -26.76
CA LYS A 2 -37.95 -6.39 -26.12
C LYS A 2 -36.65 -7.15 -26.38
N LYS A 3 -35.68 -6.51 -27.03
CA LYS A 3 -34.29 -6.98 -27.10
C LYS A 3 -33.80 -7.17 -25.67
N MET A 4 -33.61 -8.41 -25.22
CA MET A 4 -32.87 -8.68 -24.00
C MET A 4 -31.42 -8.24 -24.26
N GLU A 5 -30.97 -7.19 -23.57
CA GLU A 5 -29.55 -6.87 -23.47
C GLU A 5 -28.82 -8.15 -23.03
N LYS A 6 -27.66 -8.43 -23.63
CA LYS A 6 -26.84 -9.59 -23.25
C LYS A 6 -26.41 -9.44 -21.79
N MET A 7 -27.20 -9.95 -20.86
CA MET A 7 -26.84 -10.05 -19.46
C MET A 7 -25.82 -11.19 -19.34
N GLY A 8 -24.63 -10.90 -18.84
CA GLY A 8 -23.62 -11.93 -18.58
C GLY A 8 -24.11 -12.90 -17.53
N LEU A 9 -24.02 -14.21 -17.80
CA LEU A 9 -24.28 -15.25 -16.82
C LEU A 9 -23.01 -15.47 -15.98
N PHE A 10 -23.13 -15.34 -14.66
CA PHE A 10 -22.02 -15.56 -13.72
C PHE A 10 -22.39 -16.69 -12.77
N ILE A 11 -21.69 -17.82 -12.86
CA ILE A 11 -21.96 -19.01 -12.05
C ILE A 11 -20.95 -19.06 -10.91
N LEU A 12 -21.44 -19.06 -9.67
CA LEU A 12 -20.65 -19.21 -8.46
C LEU A 12 -21.10 -20.47 -7.72
N ALA A 13 -20.13 -21.28 -7.28
CA ALA A 13 -20.37 -22.46 -6.48
C ALA A 13 -19.58 -22.36 -5.18
N SER A 14 -20.25 -22.60 -4.05
CA SER A 14 -19.64 -22.59 -2.72
C SER A 14 -20.22 -23.71 -1.88
N ASN A 15 -19.41 -24.27 -0.98
CA ASN A 15 -19.85 -25.23 0.04
C ASN A 15 -20.50 -24.55 1.25
N VAL A 16 -20.50 -23.22 1.31
CA VAL A 16 -21.09 -22.44 2.40
C VAL A 16 -22.54 -22.12 2.08
N ILE A 17 -23.45 -22.77 2.81
CA ILE A 17 -24.91 -22.74 2.55
C ILE A 17 -25.57 -21.47 3.12
N SER A 18 -24.94 -20.83 4.11
CA SER A 18 -25.52 -19.71 4.85
C SER A 18 -25.30 -18.32 4.22
N LEU A 19 -24.60 -18.24 3.08
CA LEU A 19 -24.26 -16.97 2.44
C LEU A 19 -25.37 -16.51 1.51
N SER A 20 -25.71 -15.21 1.56
CA SER A 20 -26.59 -14.63 0.55
C SER A 20 -25.92 -14.62 -0.83
N PRO A 21 -26.69 -14.65 -1.93
CA PRO A 21 -26.13 -14.47 -3.26
C PRO A 21 -25.34 -13.16 -3.42
N GLU A 22 -25.78 -12.05 -2.81
CA GLU A 22 -25.05 -10.78 -2.87
C GLU A 22 -23.71 -10.85 -2.13
N GLU A 23 -23.69 -11.48 -0.95
CA GLU A 23 -22.47 -11.68 -0.16
C GLU A 23 -21.48 -12.58 -0.90
N MET A 24 -21.96 -13.68 -1.49
CA MET A 24 -21.15 -14.59 -2.28
C MET A 24 -20.50 -13.88 -3.48
N LEU A 25 -21.27 -13.06 -4.20
CA LEU A 25 -20.75 -12.25 -5.30
C LEU A 25 -19.73 -11.21 -4.82
N LYS A 26 -20.00 -10.56 -3.69
CA LYS A 26 -19.08 -9.57 -3.09
C LYS A 26 -17.75 -10.21 -2.70
N TYR A 27 -17.77 -11.37 -2.06
CA TYR A 27 -16.54 -12.08 -1.69
C TYR A 27 -15.75 -12.53 -2.92
N TYR A 28 -16.43 -13.09 -3.93
CA TYR A 28 -15.78 -13.44 -5.18
C TYR A 28 -15.12 -12.23 -5.84
N LYS A 29 -15.84 -11.10 -5.96
CA LYS A 29 -15.29 -9.86 -6.54
C LYS A 29 -14.16 -9.25 -5.71
N GLY A 30 -14.09 -9.55 -4.41
CA GLY A 30 -12.98 -9.18 -3.54
C GLY A 30 -11.67 -9.88 -3.88
N GLN A 31 -11.70 -11.02 -4.59
CA GLN A 31 -10.52 -11.78 -4.98
C GLN A 31 -9.60 -11.00 -5.94
N ASP A 32 -10.16 -10.13 -6.78
CA ASP A 32 -9.38 -9.26 -7.70
C ASP A 32 -8.35 -8.40 -6.94
N ASN A 33 -8.61 -8.04 -5.68
CA ASN A 33 -7.66 -7.26 -4.88
C ASN A 33 -6.38 -8.07 -4.57
N VAL A 34 -6.52 -9.38 -4.39
CA VAL A 34 -5.39 -10.29 -4.18
C VAL A 34 -4.53 -10.37 -5.45
N GLU A 35 -5.16 -10.47 -6.62
CA GLU A 35 -4.45 -10.52 -7.90
C GLU A 35 -3.71 -9.23 -8.21
N LYS A 36 -4.31 -8.08 -7.89
CA LYS A 36 -3.62 -6.77 -7.97
C LYS A 36 -2.43 -6.72 -7.02
N GLY A 37 -2.52 -7.31 -5.83
CA GLY A 37 -1.40 -7.49 -4.91
C GLY A 37 -0.27 -8.33 -5.53
N PHE A 38 -0.56 -9.40 -6.27
CA PHE A 38 0.48 -10.17 -6.96
C PHE A 38 1.17 -9.40 -8.11
N SER A 39 0.48 -8.43 -8.73
CA SER A 39 1.09 -7.53 -9.71
C SER A 39 2.26 -6.73 -9.12
N PHE A 40 2.18 -6.35 -7.85
CA PHE A 40 3.27 -5.69 -7.13
C PHE A 40 4.55 -6.54 -7.10
N LEU A 41 4.43 -7.85 -6.85
CA LEU A 41 5.58 -8.78 -6.84
C LEU A 41 6.24 -8.92 -8.22
N LYS A 42 5.45 -8.74 -9.29
CA LYS A 42 5.93 -8.80 -10.68
C LYS A 42 6.45 -7.46 -11.18
N SER A 43 6.16 -6.37 -10.48
CA SER A 43 6.51 -5.02 -10.91
C SER A 43 8.00 -4.71 -10.67
N ASP A 44 8.61 -3.93 -11.56
CA ASP A 44 10.01 -3.47 -11.45
C ASP A 44 10.29 -2.56 -10.24
N THR A 45 9.26 -2.25 -9.46
CA THR A 45 9.30 -1.36 -8.29
C THR A 45 10.36 -1.75 -7.27
N PHE A 46 10.57 -3.06 -7.06
CA PHE A 46 11.54 -3.56 -6.09
C PHE A 46 12.91 -3.84 -6.70
N SER A 47 13.13 -3.46 -7.97
CA SER A 47 14.35 -3.77 -8.70
C SER A 47 14.72 -5.26 -8.64
N ILE A 48 13.74 -6.16 -8.48
CA ILE A 48 13.97 -7.62 -8.40
C ILE A 48 14.61 -8.14 -9.68
N SER A 49 14.24 -7.55 -10.82
CA SER A 49 14.88 -7.77 -12.12
C SER A 49 16.39 -7.50 -12.09
N LYS A 50 16.88 -6.66 -11.17
CA LYS A 50 18.32 -6.38 -10.97
C LYS A 50 18.99 -7.36 -10.00
N VAL A 51 18.23 -8.15 -9.24
CA VAL A 51 18.76 -9.15 -8.30
C VAL A 51 18.89 -10.49 -9.03
N TYR A 52 20.08 -10.76 -9.56
CA TYR A 52 20.34 -12.02 -10.27
C TYR A 52 20.50 -13.20 -9.29
N LEU A 53 19.44 -14.00 -9.14
CA LEU A 53 19.44 -15.18 -8.27
C LEU A 53 19.63 -16.47 -9.09
N LYS A 54 20.80 -17.11 -8.96
CA LYS A 54 21.12 -18.38 -9.65
C LYS A 54 20.60 -19.63 -8.93
N ASN A 55 20.39 -19.56 -7.62
CA ASN A 55 20.05 -20.71 -6.79
C ASN A 55 18.56 -20.71 -6.43
N LYS A 56 17.88 -21.83 -6.68
CA LYS A 56 16.46 -22.03 -6.35
C LYS A 56 16.10 -21.64 -4.91
N LYS A 57 16.92 -22.02 -3.92
CA LYS A 57 16.68 -21.68 -2.51
C LYS A 57 16.67 -20.18 -2.24
N ARG A 58 17.51 -19.41 -2.97
CA ARG A 58 17.55 -17.95 -2.83
C ARG A 58 16.32 -17.29 -3.45
N ILE A 59 15.81 -17.85 -4.56
CA ILE A 59 14.58 -17.38 -5.21
C ILE A 59 13.38 -17.58 -4.28
N GLU A 60 13.29 -18.77 -3.66
CA GLU A 60 12.24 -19.09 -2.68
C GLU A 60 12.27 -18.14 -1.48
N ALA A 61 13.47 -17.93 -0.90
CA ALA A 61 13.64 -17.00 0.22
C ALA A 61 13.27 -15.56 -0.13
N LEU A 62 13.73 -15.05 -1.28
CA LEU A 62 13.37 -13.69 -1.73
C LEU A 62 11.87 -13.57 -1.97
N THR A 63 11.25 -14.57 -2.59
CA THR A 63 9.79 -14.59 -2.82
C THR A 63 9.03 -14.51 -1.50
N MET A 64 9.46 -15.26 -0.47
CA MET A 64 8.85 -15.21 0.85
C MET A 64 8.96 -13.80 1.48
N ILE A 65 10.14 -13.19 1.43
CA ILE A 65 10.35 -11.82 1.94
C ILE A 65 9.43 -10.84 1.21
N MET A 66 9.33 -10.93 -0.12
CA MET A 66 8.48 -10.03 -0.89
C MET A 66 7.00 -10.19 -0.57
N VAL A 67 6.52 -11.42 -0.35
CA VAL A 67 5.13 -11.68 0.08
C VAL A 67 4.87 -11.08 1.48
N LEU A 68 5.83 -11.20 2.40
CA LEU A 68 5.74 -10.56 3.72
C LEU A 68 5.72 -9.04 3.60
N SER A 69 6.56 -8.46 2.73
CA SER A 69 6.51 -7.03 2.44
C SER A 69 5.15 -6.63 1.89
N LEU A 70 4.60 -7.36 0.91
CA LEU A 70 3.27 -7.08 0.37
C LEU A 70 2.20 -7.08 1.48
N MET A 71 2.24 -8.05 2.39
CA MET A 71 1.34 -8.09 3.55
C MET A 71 1.46 -6.83 4.42
N ILE A 72 2.68 -6.37 4.72
CA ILE A 72 2.91 -5.14 5.50
C ILE A 72 2.34 -3.93 4.76
N TYR A 73 2.56 -3.83 3.44
CA TYR A 73 1.99 -2.75 2.62
C TYR A 73 0.47 -2.75 2.68
N SER A 74 -0.18 -3.91 2.50
CA SER A 74 -1.64 -4.02 2.55
C SER A 74 -2.22 -3.63 3.91
N ILE A 75 -1.57 -4.04 5.00
CA ILE A 75 -1.99 -3.65 6.36
C ILE A 75 -1.83 -2.14 6.57
N ALA A 76 -0.72 -1.57 6.12
CA ALA A 76 -0.47 -0.14 6.23
C ALA A 76 -1.44 0.69 5.37
N GLU A 77 -1.76 0.23 4.15
CA GLU A 77 -2.78 0.84 3.28
C GLU A 77 -4.13 0.84 3.95
N TRP A 78 -4.57 -0.32 4.43
CA TRP A 78 -5.84 -0.44 5.12
C TRP A 78 -5.92 0.47 6.35
N LYS A 79 -4.85 0.52 7.15
CA LYS A 79 -4.78 1.39 8.32
C LYS A 79 -4.88 2.87 7.94
N LEU A 80 -4.14 3.31 6.92
CA LEU A 80 -4.17 4.69 6.45
C LEU A 80 -5.55 5.06 5.88
N TRP A 81 -6.15 4.20 5.06
CA TRP A 81 -7.49 4.45 4.49
C TRP A 81 -8.55 4.57 5.56
N THR A 82 -8.50 3.70 6.57
CA THR A 82 -9.43 3.75 7.71
C THR A 82 -9.32 5.10 8.42
N LYS A 83 -8.10 5.58 8.64
CA LYS A 83 -7.86 6.88 9.30
C LYS A 83 -8.25 8.08 8.44
N LEU A 84 -7.97 8.04 7.15
CA LEU A 84 -8.41 9.07 6.19
C LEU A 84 -9.94 9.15 6.11
N ASP A 85 -10.62 8.01 6.15
CA ASP A 85 -12.09 7.96 6.16
C ASP A 85 -12.66 8.49 7.49
N GLU A 86 -12.08 8.12 8.63
CA GLU A 86 -12.48 8.57 9.98
C GLU A 86 -12.32 10.08 10.18
N GLU A 87 -11.18 10.65 9.75
CA GLU A 87 -10.87 12.07 9.92
C GLU A 87 -11.34 12.94 8.74
N ASN A 88 -11.96 12.32 7.73
CA ASN A 88 -12.42 12.95 6.49
C ASN A 88 -11.32 13.71 5.72
N GLU A 89 -10.09 13.21 5.82
CA GLU A 89 -8.90 13.76 5.17
C GLU A 89 -8.63 13.08 3.82
N THR A 90 -7.77 13.69 3.01
CA THR A 90 -7.31 13.12 1.74
C THR A 90 -5.81 13.25 1.58
N ALA A 91 -5.19 12.28 0.92
CA ALA A 91 -3.80 12.37 0.49
C ALA A 91 -3.73 12.47 -1.05
N PRO A 92 -2.69 13.11 -1.61
CA PRO A 92 -2.53 13.17 -3.05
C PRO A 92 -2.26 11.77 -3.63
N ASP A 93 -2.83 11.48 -4.79
CA ASP A 93 -2.45 10.32 -5.61
C ASP A 93 -1.18 10.62 -6.45
N GLN A 94 -0.75 9.66 -7.27
CA GLN A 94 0.41 9.82 -8.17
C GLN A 94 0.29 10.97 -9.17
N LYS A 95 -0.93 11.48 -9.40
CA LYS A 95 -1.24 12.61 -10.28
C LYS A 95 -1.49 13.89 -9.48
N GLY A 96 -1.27 13.89 -8.17
CA GLY A 96 -1.51 15.01 -7.27
C GLY A 96 -2.99 15.24 -6.92
N LYS A 97 -3.90 14.33 -7.28
CA LYS A 97 -5.33 14.49 -6.99
C LYS A 97 -5.66 14.00 -5.58
N PRO A 98 -6.52 14.70 -4.83
CA PRO A 98 -6.92 14.26 -3.50
C PRO A 98 -7.68 12.93 -3.58
N THR A 99 -7.26 11.95 -2.78
CA THR A 99 -7.89 10.64 -2.67
C THR A 99 -7.91 10.16 -1.22
N LYS A 100 -8.96 9.45 -0.84
CA LYS A 100 -9.04 8.72 0.43
C LYS A 100 -8.37 7.34 0.38
N ARG A 101 -8.00 6.90 -0.83
CA ARG A 101 -7.43 5.56 -1.07
C ARG A 101 -6.05 5.62 -1.74
N PRO A 102 -5.06 6.34 -1.16
CA PRO A 102 -3.70 6.34 -1.68
C PRO A 102 -3.02 4.99 -1.43
N THR A 103 -2.26 4.47 -2.39
CA THR A 103 -1.45 3.26 -2.15
C THR A 103 -0.24 3.58 -1.26
N MET A 104 0.14 2.69 -0.35
CA MET A 104 1.33 2.89 0.51
C MET A 104 2.61 2.91 -0.31
N ARG A 105 2.62 2.28 -1.48
CA ARG A 105 3.71 2.45 -2.45
C ARG A 105 3.94 3.91 -2.80
N TRP A 106 2.87 4.64 -3.10
CA TRP A 106 2.94 6.06 -3.43
C TRP A 106 3.33 6.90 -2.21
N ILE A 107 2.76 6.60 -1.04
CA ILE A 107 3.11 7.26 0.21
C ILE A 107 4.61 7.10 0.50
N PHE A 108 5.16 5.89 0.44
CA PHE A 108 6.60 5.71 0.65
C PHE A 108 7.46 6.41 -0.39
N PHE A 109 7.02 6.45 -1.66
CA PHE A 109 7.72 7.22 -2.69
C PHE A 109 7.74 8.71 -2.37
N ASN A 110 6.63 9.28 -1.89
CA ASN A 110 6.54 10.67 -1.47
C ASN A 110 7.50 10.97 -0.28
N PHE A 111 7.70 10.00 0.61
CA PHE A 111 8.67 10.12 1.72
C PHE A 111 10.15 9.95 1.32
N GLN A 112 10.48 9.47 0.10
CA GLN A 112 11.88 9.27 -0.31
C GLN A 112 12.69 10.57 -0.41
N GLY A 113 12.02 11.72 -0.54
CA GLY A 113 12.69 13.02 -0.60
C GLY A 113 13.13 13.58 0.75
N ILE A 114 12.64 13.01 1.85
CA ILE A 114 12.96 13.45 3.22
C ILE A 114 14.39 13.03 3.55
N THR A 115 15.22 13.99 3.95
CA THR A 115 16.64 13.76 4.23
C THR A 115 16.99 14.24 5.63
N GLU A 116 17.67 13.42 6.42
CA GLU A 116 18.24 13.85 7.70
C GLU A 116 19.65 14.41 7.47
N LEU A 117 19.84 15.69 7.80
CA LEU A 117 21.14 16.35 7.81
C LEU A 117 21.73 16.28 9.22
N ILE A 118 22.88 15.65 9.36
CA ILE A 118 23.62 15.61 10.61
C ILE A 118 24.80 16.58 10.46
N SER A 119 24.76 17.68 11.20
CA SER A 119 25.83 18.67 11.26
C SER A 119 26.59 18.56 12.58
N GLN A 120 27.91 18.70 12.51
CA GLN A 120 28.77 18.70 13.69
C GLN A 120 29.40 20.08 13.83
N ASN A 121 28.97 20.84 14.84
CA ASN A 121 29.56 22.13 15.19
C ASN A 121 30.04 22.08 16.64
N GLU A 122 31.31 22.43 16.88
CA GLU A 122 31.92 22.51 18.23
C GLU A 122 31.75 21.25 19.10
N GLY A 123 31.73 20.06 18.48
CA GLY A 123 31.57 18.78 19.18
C GLY A 123 30.11 18.41 19.53
N GLN A 124 29.14 19.27 19.22
CA GLN A 124 27.72 18.94 19.31
C GLN A 124 27.23 18.43 17.95
N MET A 125 26.58 17.25 17.97
CA MET A 125 25.89 16.68 16.82
C MET A 125 24.47 17.24 16.80
N LYS A 126 24.10 17.95 15.74
CA LYS A 126 22.74 18.46 15.53
C LYS A 126 22.16 17.78 14.29
N SER A 127 21.08 17.02 14.47
CA SER A 127 20.29 16.49 13.36
C SER A 127 19.17 17.48 13.00
N GLU A 128 18.90 17.60 11.71
CA GLU A 128 17.80 18.38 11.17
C GLU A 128 17.17 17.63 10.00
N ILE A 129 15.84 17.60 9.94
CA ILE A 129 15.11 16.92 8.87
C ILE A 129 14.76 17.94 7.78
N LEU A 130 15.23 17.67 6.57
CA LEU A 130 15.02 18.48 5.38
C LEU A 130 13.91 17.88 4.50
N ASN A 131 13.29 18.74 3.70
CA ASN A 131 12.23 18.41 2.73
C ASN A 131 10.97 17.76 3.37
N MET A 132 10.70 18.11 4.62
CA MET A 132 9.49 17.69 5.32
C MET A 132 8.37 18.70 5.08
N GLU A 133 7.33 18.29 4.35
CA GLU A 133 6.16 19.11 4.04
C GLU A 133 4.97 18.78 4.96
N GLU A 134 3.93 19.63 4.95
CA GLU A 134 2.71 19.43 5.74
C GLU A 134 2.03 18.08 5.47
N ILE A 135 2.04 17.64 4.21
CA ILE A 135 1.45 16.36 3.81
C ILE A 135 2.13 15.17 4.51
N HIS A 136 3.45 15.22 4.68
CA HIS A 136 4.20 14.17 5.38
C HIS A 136 3.79 14.12 6.86
N TRP A 137 3.70 15.27 7.52
CA TRP A 137 3.24 15.34 8.92
C TRP A 137 1.79 14.89 9.09
N MET A 138 0.90 15.26 8.18
CA MET A 138 -0.49 14.78 8.17
C MET A 138 -0.55 13.26 8.10
N ILE A 139 0.18 12.65 7.17
CA ILE A 139 0.24 11.19 7.02
C ILE A 139 0.80 10.53 8.29
N LEU A 140 1.87 11.07 8.87
CA LEU A 140 2.47 10.52 10.10
C LEU A 140 1.49 10.60 11.29
N ARG A 141 0.76 11.71 11.44
CA ARG A 141 -0.27 11.88 12.48
C ARG A 141 -1.38 10.86 12.37
N LEU A 142 -1.90 10.66 11.16
CA LEU A 142 -2.92 9.65 10.86
C LEU A 142 -2.43 8.23 11.19
N MET A 143 -1.16 7.93 10.92
CA MET A 143 -0.55 6.64 11.24
C MET A 143 -0.27 6.47 12.74
N GLY A 144 -0.06 7.58 13.45
CA GLY A 144 0.00 7.71 14.89
C GLY A 144 1.35 8.23 15.41
N LYS A 145 1.34 8.72 16.66
CA LYS A 145 2.47 9.42 17.31
C LYS A 145 3.81 8.67 17.28
N LYS A 146 3.79 7.33 17.29
CA LYS A 146 5.01 6.52 17.17
C LYS A 146 5.75 6.75 15.85
N TYR A 147 5.03 7.03 14.78
CA TYR A 147 5.60 7.29 13.45
C TYR A 147 6.14 8.72 13.36
N GLU A 148 5.45 9.70 13.96
CA GLU A 148 5.94 11.08 14.07
C GLU A 148 7.27 11.15 14.84
N ASN A 149 7.38 10.44 15.96
CA ASN A 149 8.58 10.44 16.80
C ASN A 149 9.84 9.88 16.11
N VAL A 150 9.71 9.24 14.94
CA VAL A 150 10.89 8.83 14.15
C VAL A 150 11.55 10.04 13.46
N TYR A 151 10.78 11.12 13.28
CA TYR A 151 11.18 12.34 12.57
C TYR A 151 11.28 13.56 13.51
N LEU A 152 11.25 13.36 14.83
CA LEU A 152 11.38 14.41 15.85
C LEU A 152 12.62 14.14 16.70
#